data_AF-A9WP19-F1
#
_entry.id   AF-A9WP19-F1
#
_cell.length_a   1.000
_cell.length_b   1.000
_cell.length_c   1.000
_cell.angle_alpha   90.00
_cell.angle_beta   90.00
_cell.angle_gamma   90.00
#
_symmetry.space_group_name_H-M   'P 1'
#
loop_
_entity.id
_entity.type
_entity.pdbx_description
1 polymer ?
#
loop_
_entity_poly.entity_id
_entity_poly.type
_entity_poly.pdbx_seq_one_letter_code
_entity_poly.pdbx_strand_id
1 'polypeptide(L)'
;MLRTIAETGRTSLSEMRRLLGVLRGDETTSYRPLPSLTDLDELLLGFRAAGLSAEFTPSGQARRALPGGAELTVYRMVQEGLTHVLKHAGPQVHTVVSLDWQSRGLAVTLQDDGRGAAADPPAAGGCNGLRGMSQRVKLYDGSLEAKAQPGGGFCINAFIPYTEA
;
A
#
# COMPACT_ATOMS: atom_id res chain seq x y z
N MET A 1 1.53 -10.25 50.62
CA MET A 1 2.19 -10.60 49.35
C MET A 1 1.37 -10.05 48.20
N LEU A 2 1.95 -9.09 47.47
CA LEU A 2 1.80 -8.80 46.03
C LEU A 2 0.35 -8.77 45.48
N ARG A 3 -0.30 -7.62 45.32
CA ARG A 3 0.01 -6.54 44.35
C ARG A 3 0.23 -7.03 42.91
N THR A 4 -0.55 -7.98 42.37
CA THR A 4 -0.44 -8.33 40.93
C THR A 4 -1.65 -8.99 40.26
N ILE A 5 -2.89 -8.56 40.48
CA ILE A 5 -4.02 -9.03 39.63
C ILE A 5 -5.00 -7.90 39.31
N ALA A 6 -4.50 -6.80 38.75
CA ALA A 6 -5.32 -5.73 38.18
C ALA A 6 -4.83 -5.23 36.81
N GLU A 7 -3.86 -5.90 36.19
CA GLU A 7 -3.22 -5.44 34.94
C GLU A 7 -3.42 -6.36 33.73
N THR A 8 -4.03 -7.54 33.87
CA THR A 8 -4.19 -8.48 32.75
C THR A 8 -5.60 -8.46 32.16
N GLY A 9 -6.12 -7.27 31.89
CA GLY A 9 -7.42 -7.10 31.20
C GLY A 9 -7.42 -6.03 30.12
N ARG A 10 -6.51 -5.04 30.21
CA ARG A 10 -6.42 -3.95 29.22
C ARG A 10 -5.48 -4.26 28.05
N THR A 11 -4.61 -5.26 28.17
CA THR A 11 -3.62 -5.58 27.15
C THR A 11 -4.22 -6.37 25.97
N SER A 12 -5.25 -7.18 26.19
CA SER A 12 -5.81 -8.04 25.12
C SER A 12 -6.81 -7.33 24.19
N LEU A 13 -7.52 -6.29 24.67
CA LEU A 13 -8.43 -5.51 23.82
C LEU A 13 -7.73 -4.41 23.01
N SER A 14 -6.51 -4.01 23.40
CA SER A 14 -5.73 -3.02 22.63
C SER A 14 -5.01 -3.65 21.45
N GLU A 15 -4.59 -4.92 21.54
CA GLU A 15 -3.97 -5.63 20.41
C GLU A 15 -4.99 -6.07 19.35
N MET A 16 -6.21 -6.45 19.74
CA MET A 16 -7.29 -6.72 18.76
C MET A 16 -7.80 -5.44 18.07
N ARG A 17 -7.82 -4.29 18.77
CA ARG A 17 -8.18 -2.99 18.15
C ARG A 17 -7.11 -2.46 17.19
N ARG A 18 -5.84 -2.80 17.40
CA ARG A 18 -4.74 -2.34 16.52
C ARG A 18 -4.73 -3.03 15.16
N LEU A 19 -5.15 -4.30 15.11
CA LEU A 19 -5.32 -5.06 13.87
C LEU A 19 -6.63 -4.71 13.13
N LEU A 20 -7.68 -4.31 13.84
CA LEU A 20 -8.96 -3.92 13.22
C LEU A 20 -9.05 -2.44 12.84
N GLY A 21 -8.27 -1.55 13.46
CA GLY A 21 -8.23 -0.11 13.13
C GLY A 21 -7.58 0.20 11.77
N VAL A 22 -6.88 -0.76 11.17
CA VAL A 22 -6.26 -0.61 9.84
C VAL A 22 -7.23 -0.98 8.70
N LEU A 23 -8.33 -1.68 9.00
CA LEU A 23 -9.34 -2.07 8.00
C LEU A 23 -10.77 -1.54 8.24
N ARG A 24 -11.06 -0.91 9.38
CA ARG A 24 -12.25 -0.07 9.53
C ARG A 24 -11.85 1.38 9.32
N GLY A 25 -12.15 1.90 8.13
CA GLY A 25 -12.39 3.32 8.00
C GLY A 25 -13.46 3.68 9.00
N ASP A 26 -13.10 4.49 10.00
CA ASP A 26 -14.03 5.00 11.00
C ASP A 26 -15.19 5.68 10.27
N GLU A 27 -16.41 5.16 10.50
CA GLU A 27 -17.65 5.90 10.31
C GLU A 27 -17.79 6.97 11.40
N THR A 28 -16.83 7.88 11.44
CA THR A 28 -17.04 9.22 11.94
C THR A 28 -16.71 10.12 10.77
N THR A 29 -17.66 10.96 10.34
CA THR A 29 -17.47 11.97 9.31
C THR A 29 -16.47 13.01 9.82
N SER A 30 -15.20 12.62 9.89
CA SER A 30 -14.08 13.50 10.16
C SER A 30 -13.64 14.04 8.81
N TYR A 31 -13.57 15.35 8.72
CA TYR A 31 -13.10 16.17 7.60
C TYR A 31 -11.60 15.95 7.34
N ARG A 32 -11.13 14.70 7.35
CA ARG A 32 -9.74 14.37 7.05
C ARG A 32 -9.55 14.60 5.56
N PRO A 33 -8.55 15.41 5.17
CA PRO A 33 -8.18 15.54 3.76
C PRO A 33 -8.03 14.16 3.13
N LEU A 34 -8.43 14.02 1.87
CA LEU A 34 -8.15 12.80 1.12
C LEU A 34 -6.63 12.57 1.14
N PRO A 35 -6.17 11.34 1.39
CA PRO A 35 -4.75 11.06 1.42
C PRO A 35 -4.13 11.27 0.04
N SER A 36 -2.88 11.70 0.07
CA SER A 36 -2.07 12.10 -1.08
C SER A 36 -0.71 11.39 -1.04
N LEU A 37 0.18 11.73 -1.97
CA LEU A 37 1.51 11.13 -2.01
C LEU A 37 2.39 11.51 -0.81
N THR A 38 2.12 12.63 -0.14
CA THR A 38 2.87 13.04 1.06
C THR A 38 2.59 12.16 2.27
N ASP A 39 1.49 11.40 2.25
CA ASP A 39 1.07 10.54 3.35
C ASP A 39 1.66 9.11 3.25
N LEU A 40 2.48 8.84 2.22
CA LEU A 40 3.09 7.52 2.00
C LEU A 40 4.09 7.16 3.10
N ASP A 41 4.88 8.11 3.60
CA ASP A 41 5.80 7.85 4.70
C ASP A 41 5.07 7.38 5.97
N GLU A 42 3.94 8.02 6.31
CA GLU A 42 3.11 7.62 7.45
C GLU A 42 2.48 6.23 7.23
N LEU A 43 1.98 5.98 6.01
CA LEU A 43 1.44 4.68 5.62
C LEU A 43 2.48 3.56 5.81
N LEU A 44 3.69 3.75 5.26
CA LEU A 44 4.80 2.80 5.36
C LEU A 44 5.23 2.58 6.81
N LEU A 45 5.26 3.63 7.63
CA LEU A 45 5.57 3.53 9.06
C LEU A 45 4.55 2.63 9.79
N GLY A 46 3.27 2.73 9.45
CA GLY A 46 2.23 1.84 9.96
C GLY A 46 2.47 0.37 9.64
N PHE A 47 2.84 0.06 8.38
CA PHE A 47 3.16 -1.31 7.97
C PHE A 47 4.46 -1.83 8.60
N ARG A 48 5.47 -0.99 8.76
CA ARG A 48 6.70 -1.34 9.49
C ARG A 48 6.40 -1.70 10.95
N ALA A 49 5.55 -0.92 11.61
CA ALA A 49 5.11 -1.21 12.97
C ALA A 49 4.30 -2.52 13.09
N ALA A 50 3.68 -2.98 11.99
CA ALA A 50 3.02 -4.27 11.88
C ALA A 50 3.96 -5.44 11.53
N GLY A 51 5.26 -5.17 11.37
CA GLY A 51 6.30 -6.19 11.12
C GLY A 51 6.72 -6.36 9.67
N LEU A 52 6.25 -5.51 8.75
CA LEU A 52 6.68 -5.56 7.34
C LEU A 52 8.03 -4.83 7.16
N SER A 53 9.01 -5.48 6.54
CA SER A 53 10.26 -4.83 6.14
C SER A 53 10.06 -4.04 4.85
N ALA A 54 9.59 -2.80 4.95
CA ALA A 54 9.29 -1.97 3.79
C ALA A 54 10.26 -0.79 3.64
N GLU A 55 10.88 -0.63 2.48
CA GLU A 55 11.70 0.51 2.07
C GLU A 55 10.88 1.47 1.21
N PHE A 56 11.16 2.77 1.32
CA PHE A 56 10.53 3.80 0.49
C PHE A 56 11.58 4.67 -0.17
N THR A 57 11.53 4.75 -1.50
CA THR A 57 12.57 5.39 -2.31
C THR A 57 11.93 6.40 -3.27
N PRO A 58 11.75 7.66 -2.84
CA PRO A 58 11.38 8.74 -3.74
C PRO A 58 12.59 9.22 -4.56
N SER A 59 12.39 9.43 -5.85
CA SER A 59 13.39 9.97 -6.78
C SER A 59 12.77 10.98 -7.75
N GLY A 60 13.62 11.86 -8.29
CA GLY A 60 13.19 12.92 -9.20
C GLY A 60 12.39 14.03 -8.50
N GLN A 61 11.83 14.93 -9.32
CA GLN A 61 10.97 16.02 -8.86
C GLN A 61 9.79 16.19 -9.81
N ALA A 62 8.60 16.42 -9.26
CA ALA A 62 7.40 16.65 -10.03
C ALA A 62 7.57 17.88 -10.94
N ARG A 63 7.44 17.70 -12.25
CA ARG A 63 7.45 18.83 -13.20
C ARG A 63 6.11 19.57 -13.23
N ARG A 64 5.03 18.86 -12.91
CA ARG A 64 3.65 19.37 -12.82
C ARG A 64 2.95 18.62 -11.69
N ALA A 65 1.92 19.24 -11.11
CA ALA A 65 1.07 18.56 -10.16
C ALA A 65 0.26 17.46 -10.86
N LEU A 66 0.07 16.33 -10.17
CA LEU A 66 -0.94 15.35 -10.59
C LEU A 66 -2.32 15.81 -10.11
N PRO A 67 -3.41 15.44 -10.80
CA PRO A 67 -4.75 15.60 -10.25
C PRO A 67 -4.86 14.87 -8.90
N GLY A 68 -5.52 15.46 -7.90
CA GLY A 68 -5.61 14.85 -6.56
C GLY A 68 -6.23 13.44 -6.55
N GLY A 69 -7.14 13.15 -7.49
CA GLY A 69 -7.68 11.79 -7.67
C GLY A 69 -6.65 10.78 -8.21
N ALA A 70 -5.66 11.24 -8.98
CA ALA A 70 -4.55 10.40 -9.46
C ALA A 70 -3.57 10.10 -8.31
N GLU A 71 -3.26 11.11 -7.48
CA GLU A 71 -2.46 10.91 -6.26
C GLU A 71 -3.13 9.92 -5.30
N LEU A 72 -4.44 10.07 -5.06
CA LEU A 72 -5.22 9.13 -4.27
C LEU A 72 -5.19 7.71 -4.86
N THR A 73 -5.23 7.59 -6.19
CA THR A 73 -5.16 6.29 -6.88
C THR A 73 -3.82 5.61 -6.61
N VAL A 74 -2.71 6.35 -6.68
CA VAL A 74 -1.37 5.85 -6.35
C VAL A 74 -1.27 5.49 -4.87
N TYR A 75 -1.77 6.34 -3.97
CA TYR A 75 -1.80 6.06 -2.54
C TYR A 75 -2.52 4.73 -2.23
N ARG A 76 -3.71 4.54 -2.81
CA ARG A 76 -4.48 3.29 -2.64
C ARG A 76 -3.80 2.08 -3.26
N MET A 77 -3.08 2.26 -4.36
CA MET A 77 -2.28 1.20 -4.96
C MET A 77 -1.17 0.74 -4.01
N VAL A 78 -0.41 1.66 -3.42
CA VAL A 78 0.63 1.33 -2.44
C VAL A 78 0.01 0.65 -1.22
N GLN A 79 -1.08 1.19 -0.68
CA GLN A 79 -1.77 0.60 0.48
C GLN A 79 -2.24 -0.83 0.22
N GLU A 80 -2.91 -1.07 -0.92
CA GLU A 80 -3.41 -2.39 -1.27
C GLU A 80 -2.25 -3.36 -1.52
N GLY A 81 -1.19 -2.91 -2.20
CA GLY A 81 0.02 -3.70 -2.42
C GLY A 81 0.69 -4.13 -1.11
N LEU A 82 0.93 -3.20 -0.18
CA LEU A 82 1.52 -3.50 1.13
C LEU A 82 0.61 -4.44 1.95
N THR A 83 -0.71 -4.26 1.86
CA THR A 83 -1.68 -5.16 2.50
C THR A 83 -1.60 -6.58 1.92
N HIS A 84 -1.46 -6.70 0.60
CA HIS A 84 -1.29 -7.97 -0.07
C HIS A 84 -0.01 -8.67 0.37
N VAL A 85 1.11 -7.94 0.42
CA VAL A 85 2.38 -8.49 0.90
C VAL A 85 2.26 -9.00 2.34
N LEU A 86 1.73 -8.18 3.25
CA LEU A 86 1.58 -8.53 4.66
C LEU A 86 0.74 -9.79 4.86
N LYS A 87 -0.29 -10.01 4.02
CA LYS A 87 -1.19 -11.16 4.13
C LYS A 87 -0.68 -12.42 3.44
N HIS A 88 0.06 -12.29 2.34
CA HIS A 88 0.28 -13.40 1.41
C HIS A 88 1.74 -13.71 1.10
N ALA A 89 2.67 -12.77 1.29
CA ALA A 89 4.04 -12.94 0.80
C ALA A 89 4.88 -13.92 1.66
N GLY A 90 4.46 -14.19 2.91
CA GLY A 90 5.15 -15.09 3.84
C GLY A 90 6.01 -14.34 4.87
N PRO A 91 6.81 -15.07 5.69
CA PRO A 91 7.66 -14.46 6.71
C PRO A 91 8.92 -13.81 6.11
N GLN A 92 9.45 -12.78 6.79
CA GLN A 92 10.73 -12.13 6.48
C GLN A 92 10.86 -11.53 5.07
N VAL A 93 9.73 -11.09 4.51
CA VAL A 93 9.69 -10.49 3.17
C VAL A 93 10.21 -9.06 3.20
N HIS A 94 11.10 -8.75 2.28
CA HIS A 94 11.55 -7.41 1.97
C HIS A 94 10.65 -6.80 0.90
N THR A 95 10.20 -5.57 1.12
CA THR A 95 9.35 -4.83 0.19
C THR A 95 9.98 -3.48 -0.12
N VAL A 96 9.99 -3.10 -1.39
CA VAL A 96 10.48 -1.81 -1.85
C VAL A 96 9.33 -1.08 -2.54
N VAL A 97 9.09 0.17 -2.12
CA VAL A 97 8.16 1.09 -2.77
C VAL A 97 8.97 2.25 -3.36
N SER A 98 8.92 2.42 -4.67
CA SER A 98 9.63 3.48 -5.37
C SER A 98 8.66 4.44 -6.03
N LEU A 99 8.89 5.74 -5.85
CA LEU A 99 8.24 6.80 -6.60
C LEU A 99 9.28 7.55 -7.41
N ASP A 100 9.21 7.42 -8.73
CA ASP A 100 10.13 8.08 -9.64
C ASP A 100 9.40 9.14 -10.47
N TRP A 101 9.67 10.41 -10.14
CA TRP A 101 9.15 11.54 -10.90
C TRP A 101 9.95 11.72 -12.18
N GLN A 102 9.32 11.36 -13.30
CA GLN A 102 9.89 11.41 -14.63
C GLN A 102 9.45 12.67 -15.38
N SER A 103 10.02 12.86 -16.57
CA SER A 103 9.69 13.97 -17.45
C SER A 103 8.24 13.96 -17.94
N ARG A 104 7.63 12.77 -18.08
CA ARG A 104 6.28 12.57 -18.61
C ARG A 104 5.21 12.32 -17.54
N GLY A 105 5.59 12.09 -16.29
CA GLY A 105 4.67 11.72 -15.23
C GLY A 105 5.36 11.05 -14.05
N LEU A 106 4.60 10.30 -13.27
CA LEU A 106 5.07 9.55 -12.12
C LEU A 106 5.09 8.06 -12.42
N ALA A 107 6.26 7.43 -12.28
CA ALA A 107 6.39 5.97 -12.24
C ALA A 107 6.36 5.49 -10.79
N VAL A 108 5.61 4.43 -10.52
CA VAL A 108 5.42 3.84 -9.21
C VAL A 108 5.72 2.36 -9.30
N THR A 109 6.61 1.87 -8.44
CA THR A 109 6.90 0.44 -8.34
C THR A 109 6.74 0.00 -6.90
N LEU A 110 6.00 -1.09 -6.70
CA LEU A 110 5.98 -1.83 -5.44
C LEU A 110 6.46 -3.25 -5.74
N GLN A 111 7.51 -3.70 -5.07
CA GLN A 111 8.09 -5.02 -5.26
C GLN A 111 8.35 -5.69 -3.93
N ASP A 112 8.03 -6.98 -3.83
CA ASP A 112 8.45 -7.83 -2.72
C ASP A 112 9.24 -9.05 -3.20
N ASP A 113 10.00 -9.69 -2.31
CA ASP A 113 10.78 -10.90 -2.55
C ASP A 113 10.15 -12.17 -1.93
N GLY A 114 8.85 -12.12 -1.64
CA GLY A 114 8.14 -13.21 -0.98
C GLY A 114 7.81 -14.39 -1.90
N ARG A 115 6.74 -15.11 -1.59
CA ARG A 115 6.37 -16.36 -2.29
C ARG A 115 5.95 -16.16 -3.75
N GLY A 116 5.59 -14.95 -4.16
CA GLY A 116 5.19 -14.65 -5.55
C GLY A 116 4.09 -15.59 -6.06
N ALA A 117 4.33 -16.28 -7.18
CA ALA A 117 3.38 -17.22 -7.79
C ALA A 117 3.05 -18.45 -6.92
N ALA A 118 3.85 -18.72 -5.88
CA ALA A 118 3.57 -19.75 -4.89
C ALA A 118 2.72 -19.26 -3.71
N ALA A 119 2.29 -17.98 -3.72
CA ALA A 119 1.25 -17.52 -2.81
C ALA A 119 -0.07 -18.23 -3.14
N ASP A 120 -0.88 -18.55 -2.12
CA ASP A 120 -2.19 -19.13 -2.32
C ASP A 120 -3.00 -18.25 -3.29
N PRO A 121 -3.71 -18.84 -4.27
CA PRO A 121 -4.50 -18.05 -5.21
C PRO A 121 -5.46 -17.15 -4.41
N PRO A 122 -5.59 -15.87 -4.78
CA PRO A 122 -6.46 -14.96 -4.06
C PRO A 122 -7.86 -15.59 -4.02
N ALA A 123 -8.47 -15.66 -2.82
CA ALA A 123 -9.87 -16.03 -2.68
C ALA A 123 -10.70 -15.22 -3.69
N ALA A 124 -11.77 -15.78 -4.26
CA ALA A 124 -12.47 -15.31 -5.47
C ALA A 124 -12.89 -13.81 -5.55
N GLY A 125 -12.64 -12.99 -4.52
CA GLY A 125 -12.74 -11.52 -4.52
C GLY A 125 -11.42 -10.74 -4.65
N GLY A 126 -10.23 -11.34 -4.55
CA GLY A 126 -8.94 -10.64 -4.56
C GLY A 126 -8.54 -10.05 -5.93
N CYS A 127 -9.02 -10.65 -7.03
CA CYS A 127 -8.82 -10.10 -8.38
C CYS A 127 -9.57 -8.78 -8.63
N ASN A 128 -10.56 -8.43 -7.80
CA ASN A 128 -11.30 -7.18 -7.95
C ASN A 128 -10.47 -5.95 -7.56
N GLY A 129 -9.53 -6.10 -6.62
CA GLY A 129 -8.64 -5.02 -6.19
C GLY A 129 -7.76 -4.52 -7.33
N LEU A 130 -7.00 -5.43 -7.96
CA LEU A 130 -6.13 -5.13 -9.11
C LEU A 130 -6.91 -4.58 -10.30
N ARG A 131 -8.06 -5.17 -10.63
CA ARG A 131 -8.91 -4.70 -11.72
C ARG A 131 -9.42 -3.28 -11.47
N GLY A 132 -9.91 -3.02 -10.26
CA GLY A 132 -10.38 -1.69 -9.86
C GLY A 132 -9.24 -0.66 -9.85
N MET A 133 -8.04 -1.04 -9.42
CA MET A 133 -6.85 -0.19 -9.50
C MET A 133 -6.49 0.15 -10.95
N SER A 134 -6.40 -0.85 -11.83
CA SER A 134 -6.10 -0.64 -13.25
C SER A 134 -7.15 0.25 -13.94
N GLN A 135 -8.44 0.07 -13.62
CA GLN A 135 -9.51 0.93 -14.13
C GLN A 135 -9.35 2.39 -13.68
N ARG A 136 -9.03 2.65 -12.41
CA ARG A 136 -8.81 4.01 -11.92
C ARG A 136 -7.57 4.66 -12.52
N VAL A 137 -6.49 3.91 -12.65
CA VAL A 137 -5.26 4.39 -13.30
C VAL A 137 -5.52 4.79 -14.75
N LYS A 138 -6.33 4.01 -15.48
CA LYS A 138 -6.75 4.32 -16.85
C LYS A 138 -7.61 5.58 -16.98
N LEU A 139 -8.31 6.02 -15.92
CA LEU A 139 -9.06 7.30 -15.95
C LEU A 139 -8.14 8.51 -16.10
N TYR A 140 -6.85 8.34 -15.81
CA TYR A 140 -5.82 9.38 -15.91
C TYR A 140 -4.82 9.06 -17.03
N ASP A 141 -5.24 8.30 -18.05
CA ASP A 141 -4.39 7.84 -19.16
C ASP A 141 -3.12 7.08 -18.71
N GLY A 142 -3.16 6.55 -17.48
CA GLY A 142 -2.08 5.80 -16.90
C GLY A 142 -2.11 4.32 -17.27
N SER A 143 -1.06 3.62 -16.86
CA SER A 143 -0.95 2.16 -16.99
C SER A 143 -0.65 1.52 -15.64
N LEU A 144 -1.14 0.30 -15.44
CA LEU A 144 -0.82 -0.53 -14.28
C LEU A 144 -0.65 -1.97 -14.73
N GLU A 145 0.46 -2.58 -14.33
CA GLU A 145 0.78 -3.98 -14.50
C GLU A 145 1.07 -4.58 -13.12
N ALA A 146 0.53 -5.76 -12.84
CA ALA A 146 0.80 -6.50 -11.62
C ALA A 146 1.15 -7.94 -11.99
N LYS A 147 2.30 -8.43 -11.52
CA LYS A 147 2.81 -9.75 -11.88
C LYS A 147 3.64 -10.37 -10.78
N ALA A 148 3.54 -11.70 -10.66
CA ALA A 148 4.52 -12.47 -9.91
C ALA A 148 5.88 -12.43 -10.64
N GLN A 149 6.97 -12.39 -9.88
CA GLN A 149 8.32 -12.34 -10.42
C GLN A 149 8.91 -13.76 -10.60
N PRO A 150 9.72 -13.99 -11.65
CA PRO A 150 10.50 -15.21 -11.77
C PRO A 150 11.46 -15.34 -10.59
N GLY A 151 11.38 -16.46 -9.85
CA GLY A 151 12.21 -16.70 -8.67
C GLY A 151 11.56 -16.33 -7.33
N GLY A 152 10.31 -15.85 -7.34
CA GLY A 152 9.58 -15.43 -6.14
C GLY A 152 9.32 -13.93 -6.14
N GLY A 153 8.36 -13.51 -5.33
CA GLY A 153 7.97 -12.11 -5.18
C GLY A 153 6.83 -11.67 -6.10
N PHE A 154 6.28 -10.50 -5.79
CA PHE A 154 5.27 -9.84 -6.60
C PHE A 154 5.71 -8.41 -6.91
N CYS A 155 5.33 -7.92 -8.08
CA CYS A 155 5.64 -6.58 -8.52
C CYS A 155 4.41 -5.92 -9.12
N ILE A 156 4.12 -4.71 -8.65
CA ILE A 156 3.14 -3.81 -9.25
C ILE A 156 3.89 -2.61 -9.80
N ASN A 157 3.74 -2.37 -11.10
CA ASN A 157 4.23 -1.17 -11.76
C ASN A 157 3.03 -0.35 -12.20
N ALA A 158 3.06 0.95 -11.89
CA ALA A 158 2.11 1.90 -12.44
C ALA A 158 2.84 3.11 -13.01
N PHE A 159 2.24 3.72 -14.03
CA PHE A 159 2.67 4.98 -14.57
C PHE A 159 1.47 5.90 -14.72
N ILE A 160 1.57 7.11 -14.20
CA ILE A 160 0.56 8.16 -14.32
C ILE A 160 1.19 9.32 -15.09
N PRO A 161 0.74 9.62 -16.33
CA PRO A 161 1.23 10.78 -17.05
C PRO A 161 0.80 12.08 -16.36
N TYR A 162 1.56 13.16 -16.56
CA TYR A 162 1.01 14.48 -16.29
C TYR A 162 -0.15 14.72 -17.26
N THR A 163 -1.29 15.17 -16.75
CA THR A 163 -2.36 15.68 -17.61
C THR A 163 -1.81 16.83 -18.46
N GLU A 164 -2.08 16.78 -19.77
CA GLU A 164 -1.91 17.97 -20.60
C GLU A 164 -2.87 19.04 -20.04
N ALA A 165 -2.30 20.21 -19.74
CA ALA A 165 -3.06 21.38 -19.31
C ALA A 165 -3.45 22.18 -20.55
#